data_AF-A0A6G1SZ81-F1
#
_entry.id   AF-A0A6G1SZ81-F1
#
_cell.length_a   1.000
_cell.length_b   1.000
_cell.length_c   1.000
_cell.angle_alpha   90.00
_cell.angle_beta   90.00
_cell.angle_gamma   90.00
#
_symmetry.space_group_name_H-M   'P 1'
#
loop_
_entity.id
_entity.type
_entity.pdbx_description
1 polymer ?
#
loop_
_entity_poly.entity_id
_entity_poly.type
_entity_poly.pdbx_seq_one_letter_code
_entity_poly.pdbx_strand_id
1 'polypeptide(L)'
;MTTHAARILLHLGTCGHAAGGREAGEALRRALGERAATVEAACDGACWAAPAATVQRHAHVHRHPHIDRGLDDLLACAAGICEAEAYASPGARGLTARLGRNDGTLGDVRAQGAYAALARALKGRPRDLIDAVERAGLTSRGGVASPVAGEWWRASAQAEQPRVLLVDAKDGAPEVFRHRHLLEGDPHRLIEGVLMAAYATGATEARVCIDAEARRARASFEAALEDAVAAGILDGSAFGHGLDVRIGVTGDIDGPPPGSPSEATVRNDAETLCAVTTLFDDPPPPTRLVSLSGDVPRPGLYEVPVDGAMSWTGVLAMAGANPQRAQALLLGGRPARLVTRDTFEGPLEAHRLGAGGVVVLGPDADLASLSREAPPSSPAGHT
;
A
#
# COMPACT_ATOMS: atom_id res chain seq x y z
N MET A 1 1.29 -39.41 -13.42
CA MET A 1 1.55 -38.54 -12.26
C MET A 1 1.29 -37.12 -12.71
N THR A 2 0.16 -36.53 -12.31
CA THR A 2 -0.15 -35.12 -12.59
C THR A 2 0.85 -34.27 -11.80
N THR A 3 1.90 -33.78 -12.48
CA THR A 3 2.82 -32.78 -11.92
C THR A 3 1.97 -31.66 -11.34
N HIS A 4 2.06 -31.42 -10.04
CA HIS A 4 1.47 -30.23 -9.43
C HIS A 4 2.11 -29.01 -10.11
N ALA A 5 1.39 -28.43 -11.07
CA ALA A 5 1.90 -27.32 -11.86
C ALA A 5 2.21 -26.16 -10.93
N ALA A 6 3.45 -25.68 -10.96
CA ALA A 6 3.79 -24.45 -10.28
C ALA A 6 3.12 -23.28 -11.02
N ARG A 7 2.61 -22.31 -10.27
CA ARG A 7 2.21 -21.01 -10.78
C ARG A 7 3.32 -20.03 -10.49
N ILE A 8 3.75 -19.28 -11.50
CA ILE A 8 4.85 -18.33 -11.37
C ILE A 8 4.33 -16.94 -11.63
N LEU A 9 4.42 -16.10 -10.61
CA LEU A 9 3.99 -14.72 -10.58
C LEU A 9 5.18 -13.82 -10.90
N LEU A 10 5.25 -13.28 -12.12
CA LEU A 10 6.29 -12.33 -12.49
C LEU A 10 5.95 -10.95 -11.93
N HIS A 11 6.77 -10.38 -11.04
CA HIS A 11 6.48 -9.07 -10.44
C HIS A 11 6.78 -7.93 -11.40
N LEU A 12 5.74 -7.50 -12.10
CA LEU A 12 5.76 -6.48 -13.15
C LEU A 12 5.12 -5.17 -12.68
N GLY A 13 5.43 -4.78 -11.43
CA GLY A 13 5.22 -3.42 -10.95
C GLY A 13 6.15 -2.42 -11.62
N THR A 14 6.05 -1.14 -11.27
CA THR A 14 6.87 -0.06 -11.86
C THR A 14 8.36 -0.35 -11.76
N CYS A 15 8.85 -0.78 -10.59
CA CYS A 15 10.26 -1.16 -10.38
C CYS A 15 10.64 -2.44 -11.15
N GLY A 16 9.76 -3.43 -11.21
CA GLY A 16 9.98 -4.66 -11.96
C GLY A 16 10.17 -4.41 -13.46
N HIS A 17 9.37 -3.50 -14.02
CA HIS A 17 9.56 -3.05 -15.40
C HIS A 17 10.84 -2.26 -15.61
N ALA A 18 11.15 -1.31 -14.72
CA ALA A 18 12.36 -0.52 -14.82
C ALA A 18 13.63 -1.39 -14.75
N ALA A 19 13.58 -2.51 -14.03
CA ALA A 19 14.67 -3.46 -13.88
C ALA A 19 14.75 -4.54 -14.97
N GLY A 20 13.99 -4.43 -16.08
CA GLY A 20 14.04 -5.41 -17.18
C GLY A 20 13.23 -6.68 -16.95
N GLY A 21 12.18 -6.61 -16.12
CA GLY A 21 11.35 -7.76 -15.79
C GLY A 21 10.59 -8.37 -16.96
N ARG A 22 10.36 -7.64 -18.06
CA ARG A 22 9.71 -8.21 -19.26
C ARG A 22 10.65 -9.19 -19.95
N GLU A 23 11.88 -8.76 -20.19
CA GLU A 23 12.93 -9.52 -20.85
C GLU A 23 13.27 -10.77 -20.02
N ALA A 24 13.41 -10.61 -18.71
CA ALA A 24 13.59 -11.73 -17.79
C ALA A 24 12.39 -12.69 -17.80
N GLY A 25 11.17 -12.14 -17.83
CA GLY A 25 9.93 -12.90 -17.93
C GLY A 25 9.80 -13.71 -19.23
N GLU A 26 10.20 -13.15 -20.37
CA GLU A 26 10.23 -13.84 -21.66
C GLU A 26 11.28 -14.95 -21.69
N ALA A 27 12.47 -14.70 -21.13
CA ALA A 27 13.49 -15.73 -20.95
C ALA A 27 12.96 -16.88 -20.07
N LEU A 28 12.28 -16.54 -18.96
CA LEU A 28 11.67 -17.51 -18.06
C LEU A 28 10.58 -18.34 -18.75
N ARG A 29 9.65 -17.71 -19.48
CA ARG A 29 8.59 -18.41 -20.22
C ARG A 29 9.17 -19.39 -21.24
N ARG A 30 10.21 -18.97 -21.99
CA ARG A 30 10.93 -19.85 -22.92
C ARG A 30 11.60 -21.03 -22.22
N ALA A 31 12.22 -20.77 -21.07
CA ALA A 31 12.87 -21.82 -20.29
C ALA A 31 11.86 -22.82 -19.73
N LEU A 32 10.74 -22.38 -19.14
CA LEU A 32 9.73 -23.24 -18.53
C LEU A 32 8.94 -24.05 -19.57
N GLY A 33 8.59 -23.45 -20.71
CA GLY A 33 7.62 -24.03 -21.64
C GLY A 33 6.28 -24.29 -20.94
N GLU A 34 5.67 -25.45 -21.18
CA GLU A 34 4.36 -25.83 -20.60
C GLU A 34 4.47 -26.37 -19.16
N ARG A 35 5.66 -26.41 -18.56
CA ARG A 35 5.89 -27.02 -17.23
C ARG A 35 5.32 -26.20 -16.07
N ALA A 36 5.08 -24.91 -16.28
CA ALA A 36 4.52 -24.01 -15.27
C ALA A 36 3.73 -22.88 -15.95
N ALA A 37 2.64 -22.46 -15.31
CA ALA A 37 1.89 -21.29 -15.76
C ALA A 37 2.58 -20.03 -15.26
N THR A 38 2.98 -19.15 -16.17
CA THR A 38 3.56 -17.85 -15.84
C THR A 38 2.53 -16.76 -16.01
N VAL A 39 2.22 -16.06 -14.92
CA VAL A 39 1.26 -14.97 -14.88
C VAL A 39 2.01 -13.68 -14.57
N GLU A 40 1.64 -12.61 -15.28
CA GLU A 40 2.09 -11.28 -14.90
C GLU A 40 1.39 -10.91 -13.60
N ALA A 41 2.17 -10.78 -12.55
CA ALA A 41 1.70 -10.43 -11.23
C ALA A 41 2.17 -9.03 -10.89
N ALA A 42 1.43 -8.42 -9.99
CA ALA A 42 1.76 -7.08 -9.59
C ALA A 42 2.86 -7.04 -8.52
N CYS A 43 3.10 -5.83 -8.02
CA CYS A 43 4.19 -5.51 -7.12
C CYS A 43 4.17 -6.34 -5.81
N ASP A 44 5.35 -6.72 -5.32
CA ASP A 44 5.57 -7.37 -4.03
C ASP A 44 6.11 -6.43 -2.93
N GLY A 45 6.37 -5.16 -3.29
CA GLY A 45 6.96 -4.15 -2.42
C GLY A 45 8.47 -4.26 -2.23
N ALA A 46 9.12 -5.33 -2.69
CA ALA A 46 10.56 -5.53 -2.53
C ALA A 46 11.33 -4.93 -3.71
N CYS A 47 11.37 -3.59 -3.81
CA CYS A 47 12.00 -2.89 -4.93
C CYS A 47 13.44 -3.32 -5.19
N TRP A 48 14.20 -3.59 -4.12
CA TRP A 48 15.57 -4.11 -4.19
C TRP A 48 15.71 -5.45 -4.89
N ALA A 49 14.67 -6.28 -4.88
CA ALA A 49 14.67 -7.62 -5.45
C ALA A 49 14.36 -7.63 -6.95
N ALA A 50 13.97 -6.48 -7.52
CA ALA A 50 13.56 -6.41 -8.92
C ALA A 50 14.72 -6.73 -9.89
N PRO A 51 14.44 -7.38 -11.03
CA PRO A 51 13.18 -8.03 -11.37
C PRO A 51 12.99 -9.30 -10.52
N ALA A 52 11.78 -9.52 -10.01
CA ALA A 52 11.48 -10.62 -9.10
C ALA A 52 10.35 -11.51 -9.62
N ALA A 53 10.24 -12.72 -9.07
CA ALA A 53 9.09 -13.58 -9.28
C ALA A 53 8.73 -14.38 -8.03
N THR A 54 7.47 -14.79 -7.91
CA THR A 54 7.00 -15.71 -6.86
C THR A 54 6.59 -17.04 -7.47
N VAL A 55 7.16 -18.13 -6.98
CA VAL A 55 6.76 -19.51 -7.30
C VAL A 55 5.74 -19.95 -6.26
N GLN A 56 4.52 -20.26 -6.72
CA GLN A 56 3.43 -20.80 -5.92
C GLN A 56 3.20 -22.27 -6.28
N ARG A 57 3.28 -23.13 -5.27
CA ARG A 57 2.90 -24.54 -5.27
C ARG A 57 1.98 -24.78 -4.07
N HIS A 58 1.27 -25.90 -4.06
CA HIS A 58 0.18 -26.19 -3.10
C HIS A 58 0.43 -25.71 -1.65
N ALA A 59 1.58 -26.02 -1.07
CA ALA A 59 1.94 -25.61 0.30
C ALA A 59 3.10 -24.60 0.38
N HIS A 60 3.56 -24.07 -0.76
CA HIS A 60 4.84 -23.37 -0.86
C HIS A 60 4.71 -22.09 -1.68
N VAL A 61 5.14 -20.97 -1.11
CA VAL A 61 5.21 -19.67 -1.78
C VAL A 61 6.63 -19.14 -1.60
N HIS A 62 7.43 -19.22 -2.66
CA HIS A 62 8.84 -18.81 -2.65
C HIS A 62 9.04 -17.59 -3.54
N ARG A 63 9.65 -16.54 -2.99
CA ARG A 63 10.02 -15.35 -3.77
C ARG A 63 11.47 -15.46 -4.23
N HIS A 64 11.70 -15.15 -5.50
CA HIS A 64 13.00 -15.19 -6.16
C HIS A 64 13.37 -13.77 -6.61
N PRO A 65 14.42 -13.17 -6.04
CA PRO A 65 14.90 -11.87 -6.43
C PRO A 65 15.81 -11.99 -7.67
N HIS A 66 15.97 -10.90 -8.41
CA HIS A 66 16.93 -10.77 -9.51
C HIS A 66 16.90 -11.94 -10.50
N ILE A 67 15.70 -12.26 -11.00
CA ILE A 67 15.47 -13.40 -11.89
C ILE A 67 16.19 -13.28 -13.25
N ASP A 68 16.71 -12.10 -13.56
CA ASP A 68 17.58 -11.82 -14.70
C ASP A 68 18.95 -12.49 -14.58
N ARG A 69 19.42 -12.74 -13.35
CA ARG A 69 20.72 -13.37 -13.04
C ARG A 69 20.63 -14.65 -12.23
N GLY A 70 19.46 -14.97 -11.67
CA GLY A 70 19.21 -16.12 -10.78
C GLY A 70 18.11 -17.08 -11.28
N LEU A 71 18.04 -17.31 -12.60
CA LEU A 71 16.96 -18.09 -13.19
C LEU A 71 16.96 -19.57 -12.77
N ASP A 72 18.14 -20.16 -12.57
CA ASP A 72 18.29 -21.59 -12.27
C ASP A 72 17.62 -21.97 -10.95
N ASP A 73 17.76 -21.15 -9.90
CA ASP A 73 17.13 -21.38 -8.60
C ASP A 73 15.59 -21.33 -8.69
N LEU A 74 15.06 -20.42 -9.51
CA LEU A 74 13.63 -20.34 -9.77
C LEU A 74 13.15 -21.58 -10.54
N LEU A 75 13.86 -22.01 -11.58
CA LEU A 75 13.53 -23.21 -12.35
C LEU A 75 13.57 -24.47 -11.47
N ALA A 76 14.57 -24.59 -10.59
CA ALA A 76 14.67 -25.65 -9.60
C ALA A 76 13.46 -25.63 -8.65
N CYS A 77 13.12 -24.45 -8.11
CA CYS A 77 11.95 -24.28 -7.25
C CYS A 77 10.63 -24.63 -7.97
N ALA A 78 10.45 -24.22 -9.21
CA ALA A 78 9.30 -24.59 -10.04
C ALA A 78 9.19 -26.12 -10.24
N ALA A 79 10.34 -26.81 -10.34
CA ALA A 79 10.44 -28.26 -10.40
C ALA A 79 10.26 -28.96 -9.04
N GLY A 80 10.13 -28.20 -7.94
CA GLY A 80 9.96 -28.73 -6.58
C GLY A 80 11.27 -29.00 -5.83
N ILE A 81 12.38 -28.47 -6.33
CA ILE A 81 13.72 -28.55 -5.72
C ILE A 81 14.01 -27.17 -5.15
N CYS A 82 13.57 -26.91 -3.92
CA CYS A 82 13.82 -25.64 -3.24
C CYS A 82 14.34 -25.88 -1.83
N GLU A 83 15.52 -25.33 -1.53
CA GLU A 83 15.95 -25.08 -0.16
C GLU A 83 15.35 -23.74 0.28
N ALA A 84 14.57 -23.76 1.36
CA ALA A 84 13.74 -22.63 1.72
C ALA A 84 14.59 -21.45 2.23
N GLU A 85 14.68 -20.39 1.43
CA GLU A 85 14.73 -19.02 1.96
C GLU A 85 13.90 -18.11 1.04
N ALA A 86 12.59 -18.11 1.27
CA ALA A 86 11.76 -17.04 0.73
C ALA A 86 12.21 -15.75 1.41
N TYR A 87 12.65 -14.73 0.66
CA TYR A 87 12.75 -13.42 1.27
C TYR A 87 11.32 -12.99 1.60
N ALA A 88 11.01 -12.94 2.89
CA ALA A 88 9.81 -12.27 3.33
C ALA A 88 9.99 -10.80 2.96
N SER A 89 9.10 -10.23 2.14
CA SER A 89 8.75 -8.84 2.36
C SER A 89 8.47 -8.72 3.87
N PRO A 90 9.19 -7.86 4.62
CA PRO A 90 9.19 -7.93 6.08
C PRO A 90 7.81 -7.74 6.74
N GLY A 91 6.79 -7.34 5.98
CA GLY A 91 5.43 -7.07 6.43
C GLY A 91 4.45 -8.23 6.32
N ALA A 92 4.79 -9.46 6.70
CA ALA A 92 3.87 -10.60 6.55
C ALA A 92 2.68 -10.62 7.54
N ARG A 93 2.01 -9.48 7.80
CA ARG A 93 0.65 -9.28 8.36
C ARG A 93 0.15 -7.87 7.99
N GLY A 94 -1.13 -7.72 7.64
CA GLY A 94 -1.76 -6.42 7.39
C GLY A 94 -1.85 -6.01 5.91
N LEU A 95 -1.46 -4.76 5.62
CA LEU A 95 -1.65 -4.08 4.33
C LEU A 95 -0.85 -4.67 3.18
N THR A 96 0.27 -5.34 3.45
CA THR A 96 1.13 -5.94 2.44
C THR A 96 0.93 -7.44 2.26
N ALA A 97 -0.03 -8.04 2.99
CA ALA A 97 -0.22 -9.49 3.06
C ALA A 97 -0.48 -10.18 1.70
N ARG A 98 -1.13 -9.50 0.74
CA ARG A 98 -1.40 -10.04 -0.61
C ARG A 98 -0.37 -9.63 -1.65
N LEU A 99 0.51 -8.66 -1.36
CA LEU A 99 1.48 -8.16 -2.33
C LEU A 99 2.44 -9.28 -2.78
N GLY A 100 2.60 -9.38 -4.10
CA GLY A 100 3.39 -10.43 -4.75
C GLY A 100 2.85 -11.86 -4.58
N ARG A 101 1.62 -12.03 -4.11
CA ARG A 101 0.96 -13.35 -3.97
C ARG A 101 -0.29 -13.48 -4.84
N ASN A 102 -0.66 -12.42 -5.54
CA ASN A 102 -1.83 -12.39 -6.41
C ASN A 102 -1.46 -11.82 -7.79
N ASP A 103 -2.29 -12.12 -8.80
CA ASP A 103 -2.15 -11.60 -10.17
C ASP A 103 -2.98 -10.35 -10.46
N GLY A 104 -3.57 -9.73 -9.42
CA GLY A 104 -4.41 -8.54 -9.54
C GLY A 104 -5.86 -8.82 -9.94
N THR A 105 -6.20 -10.05 -10.36
CA THR A 105 -7.58 -10.40 -10.75
C THR A 105 -8.48 -10.55 -9.55
N LEU A 106 -9.77 -10.23 -9.71
CA LEU A 106 -10.76 -10.39 -8.65
C LEU A 106 -10.82 -11.83 -8.11
N GLY A 107 -10.71 -12.83 -8.99
CA GLY A 107 -10.78 -14.25 -8.60
C GLY A 107 -9.68 -14.64 -7.63
N ASP A 108 -8.44 -14.23 -7.89
CA ASP A 108 -7.29 -14.57 -7.07
C ASP A 108 -7.31 -13.82 -5.72
N VAL A 109 -7.60 -12.51 -5.72
CA VAL A 109 -7.67 -11.75 -4.46
C VAL A 109 -8.83 -12.20 -3.56
N ARG A 110 -9.96 -12.65 -4.13
CA ARG A 110 -11.07 -13.23 -3.36
C ARG A 110 -10.70 -14.55 -2.72
N ALA A 111 -9.93 -15.40 -3.41
CA ALA A 111 -9.39 -16.63 -2.82
C ALA A 111 -8.47 -16.34 -1.61
N GLN A 112 -7.93 -15.11 -1.54
CA GLN A 112 -7.11 -14.60 -0.44
C GLN A 112 -7.89 -13.69 0.53
N GLY A 113 -9.22 -13.70 0.49
CA GLY A 113 -10.10 -13.05 1.46
C GLY A 113 -10.46 -11.58 1.17
N ALA A 114 -10.17 -11.05 -0.02
CA ALA A 114 -10.67 -9.72 -0.41
C ALA A 114 -12.21 -9.65 -0.33
N TYR A 115 -12.74 -8.48 0.04
CA TYR A 115 -14.17 -8.19 0.24
C TYR A 115 -14.81 -8.85 1.48
N ALA A 116 -14.06 -9.63 2.27
CA ALA A 116 -14.58 -10.22 3.50
C ALA A 116 -14.89 -9.18 4.58
N ALA A 117 -14.10 -8.11 4.66
CA ALA A 117 -14.32 -7.04 5.63
C ALA A 117 -15.54 -6.21 5.26
N LEU A 118 -15.70 -5.88 3.97
CA LEU A 118 -16.93 -5.24 3.47
C LEU A 118 -18.17 -6.10 3.76
N ALA A 119 -18.14 -7.39 3.43
CA ALA A 119 -19.24 -8.30 3.70
C ALA A 119 -19.58 -8.40 5.20
N ARG A 120 -18.59 -8.24 6.08
CA ARG A 120 -18.81 -8.18 7.53
C ARG A 120 -19.42 -6.85 7.97
N ALA A 121 -18.93 -5.73 7.45
CA ALA A 121 -19.44 -4.40 7.78
C ALA A 121 -20.91 -4.23 7.38
N LEU A 122 -21.31 -4.75 6.22
CA LEU A 122 -22.68 -4.65 5.71
C LEU A 122 -23.73 -5.41 6.55
N LYS A 123 -23.31 -6.33 7.43
CA LYS A 123 -24.22 -6.99 8.39
C LYS A 123 -24.66 -6.08 9.53
N GLY A 124 -23.87 -5.04 9.83
CA GLY A 124 -24.17 -4.03 10.85
C GLY A 124 -24.70 -2.75 10.21
N ARG A 125 -24.96 -1.74 11.02
CA ARG A 125 -25.33 -0.39 10.56
C ARG A 125 -24.07 0.42 10.22
N PRO A 126 -24.17 1.48 9.39
CA PRO A 126 -23.05 2.39 9.12
C PRO A 126 -22.35 2.90 10.39
N ARG A 127 -23.13 3.21 11.43
CA ARG A 127 -22.60 3.66 12.73
C ARG A 127 -21.73 2.60 13.41
N ASP A 128 -22.07 1.32 13.29
CA ASP A 128 -21.29 0.24 13.91
C ASP A 128 -19.89 0.13 13.26
N LEU A 129 -19.78 0.46 11.96
CA LEU A 129 -18.48 0.57 11.28
C LEU A 129 -17.68 1.79 11.76
N ILE A 130 -18.33 2.95 11.95
CA ILE A 130 -17.66 4.15 12.52
C ILE A 130 -17.13 3.84 13.93
N ASP A 131 -17.91 3.17 14.77
CA ASP A 131 -17.50 2.76 16.12
C ASP A 131 -16.34 1.73 16.07
N ALA A 132 -16.27 0.89 15.04
CA ALA A 132 -15.13 -0.01 14.82
C ALA A 132 -13.85 0.74 14.44
N VAL A 133 -13.95 1.75 13.57
CA VAL A 133 -12.84 2.66 13.22
C VAL A 133 -12.34 3.41 14.46
N GLU A 134 -13.27 3.90 15.29
CA GLU A 134 -12.95 4.63 16.52
C GLU A 134 -12.20 3.74 17.52
N ARG A 135 -12.71 2.52 17.76
CA ARG A 135 -12.08 1.54 18.65
C ARG A 135 -10.69 1.11 18.19
N ALA A 136 -10.48 1.04 16.88
CA ALA A 136 -9.17 0.74 16.30
C ALA A 136 -8.18 1.92 16.40
N GLY A 137 -8.65 3.12 16.78
CA GLY A 137 -7.80 4.31 16.86
C GLY A 137 -7.23 4.75 15.50
N LEU A 138 -7.92 4.44 14.40
CA LEU A 138 -7.40 4.71 13.07
C LEU A 138 -7.28 6.22 12.83
N THR A 139 -6.07 6.65 12.48
CA THR A 139 -5.76 8.02 12.11
C THR A 139 -5.42 8.11 10.63
N SER A 140 -5.67 9.27 10.03
CA SER A 140 -5.22 9.57 8.67
C SER A 140 -3.72 9.29 8.52
N ARG A 141 -3.38 8.64 7.41
CA ARG A 141 -2.03 8.17 7.07
C ARG A 141 -1.40 8.99 5.95
N GLY A 142 -2.11 9.98 5.40
CA GLY A 142 -1.66 10.89 4.34
C GLY A 142 -0.67 11.98 4.80
N GLY A 143 -0.39 12.10 6.10
CA GLY A 143 0.50 13.11 6.65
C GLY A 143 0.06 13.54 8.05
N VAL A 144 -0.76 14.60 8.12
CA VAL A 144 -1.30 15.09 9.40
C VAL A 144 -2.31 14.09 9.96
N ALA A 145 -1.97 13.50 11.10
CA ALA A 145 -2.84 12.52 11.76
C ALA A 145 -4.12 13.19 12.28
N SER A 146 -5.26 12.79 11.73
CA SER A 146 -6.60 13.15 12.21
C SER A 146 -7.40 11.88 12.51
N PRO A 147 -8.26 11.85 13.55
CA PRO A 147 -9.11 10.69 13.82
C PRO A 147 -10.14 10.46 12.71
N VAL A 148 -10.06 9.31 12.04
CA VAL A 148 -10.92 8.99 10.88
C VAL A 148 -12.38 8.86 11.29
N ALA A 149 -12.65 8.22 12.43
CA ALA A 149 -14.02 8.07 12.94
C ALA A 149 -14.72 9.41 13.18
N GLY A 150 -13.99 10.41 13.68
CA GLY A 150 -14.54 11.74 13.90
C GLY A 150 -14.90 12.47 12.60
N GLU A 151 -14.10 12.28 11.55
CA GLU A 151 -14.41 12.79 10.21
C GLU A 151 -15.66 12.09 9.63
N TRP A 152 -15.71 10.77 9.70
CA TRP A 152 -16.82 9.98 9.17
C TRP A 152 -18.13 10.26 9.90
N TRP A 153 -18.09 10.43 11.23
CA TRP A 153 -19.25 10.82 12.01
C TRP A 153 -19.79 12.17 11.57
N ARG A 154 -18.93 13.20 11.48
CA ARG A 154 -19.33 14.54 11.04
C ARG A 154 -19.97 14.50 9.66
N ALA A 155 -19.38 13.75 8.73
CA ALA A 155 -19.91 13.60 7.37
C ALA A 155 -21.27 12.86 7.34
N SER A 156 -21.39 11.78 8.14
CA SER A 156 -22.63 11.00 8.22
C SER A 156 -23.81 11.78 8.81
N ALA A 157 -23.53 12.78 9.66
CA ALA A 157 -24.52 13.61 10.33
C ALA A 157 -25.07 14.76 9.46
N GLN A 158 -24.46 15.03 8.29
CA GLN A 158 -24.91 16.10 7.41
C GLN A 158 -26.15 15.71 6.61
N ALA A 159 -27.04 16.69 6.39
CA ALA A 159 -28.23 16.52 5.57
C ALA A 159 -27.94 16.62 4.05
N GLU A 160 -26.83 17.27 3.67
CA GLU A 160 -26.48 17.52 2.27
C GLU A 160 -26.14 16.24 1.51
N GLN A 161 -26.59 16.20 0.24
CA GLN A 161 -26.38 15.14 -0.74
C GLN A 161 -26.26 15.77 -2.14
N PRO A 162 -25.52 15.16 -3.09
CA PRO A 162 -24.72 13.94 -2.93
C PRO A 162 -23.43 14.19 -2.16
N ARG A 163 -23.05 13.26 -1.27
CA ARG A 163 -21.73 13.28 -0.62
C ARG A 163 -20.66 12.63 -1.49
N VAL A 164 -19.49 13.25 -1.50
CA VAL A 164 -18.33 12.83 -2.31
C VAL A 164 -17.20 12.39 -1.39
N LEU A 165 -16.62 11.22 -1.66
CA LEU A 165 -15.39 10.75 -1.04
C LEU A 165 -14.20 11.07 -1.96
N LEU A 166 -13.33 11.99 -1.54
CA LEU A 166 -12.05 12.23 -2.19
C LEU A 166 -11.00 11.29 -1.59
N VAL A 167 -10.40 10.48 -2.45
CA VAL A 167 -9.34 9.55 -2.07
C VAL A 167 -8.01 10.08 -2.59
N ASP A 168 -7.12 10.45 -1.68
CA ASP A 168 -5.77 10.86 -2.03
C ASP A 168 -4.88 9.62 -2.18
N ALA A 169 -4.65 9.20 -3.41
CA ALA A 169 -3.72 8.13 -3.75
C ALA A 169 -2.46 8.68 -4.44
N LYS A 170 -2.17 9.98 -4.27
CA LYS A 170 -0.99 10.63 -4.81
C LYS A 170 0.21 10.32 -3.92
N ASP A 171 1.33 10.02 -4.56
CA ASP A 171 2.64 9.89 -3.94
C ASP A 171 3.36 11.25 -4.10
N GLY A 172 2.74 12.32 -3.57
CA GLY A 172 3.04 13.72 -3.93
C GLY A 172 4.39 14.29 -3.47
N ALA A 173 5.28 13.45 -2.93
CA ALA A 173 6.64 13.81 -2.57
C ALA A 173 7.63 12.76 -3.11
N PRO A 174 8.82 13.15 -3.62
CA PRO A 174 9.73 12.25 -4.32
C PRO A 174 10.13 10.97 -3.54
N GLU A 175 10.19 11.07 -2.22
CA GLU A 175 10.55 10.00 -1.28
C GLU A 175 9.39 9.06 -0.92
N VAL A 176 8.17 9.40 -1.33
CA VAL A 176 6.96 8.64 -1.03
C VAL A 176 6.58 7.81 -2.25
N PHE A 177 6.39 6.51 -2.05
CA PHE A 177 5.99 5.59 -3.12
C PHE A 177 5.13 4.43 -2.61
N ARG A 178 4.34 4.65 -1.55
CA ARG A 178 3.56 3.57 -0.89
C ARG A 178 2.22 3.32 -1.58
N HIS A 179 1.56 4.36 -2.10
CA HIS A 179 0.25 4.22 -2.71
C HIS A 179 0.34 3.47 -4.04
N ARG A 180 1.36 3.74 -4.87
CA ARG A 180 1.58 2.96 -6.09
C ARG A 180 1.73 1.47 -5.82
N HIS A 181 2.34 1.07 -4.70
CA HIS A 181 2.49 -0.35 -4.38
C HIS A 181 1.16 -1.02 -4.03
N LEU A 182 0.26 -0.32 -3.34
CA LEU A 182 -1.10 -0.80 -3.09
C LEU A 182 -1.92 -0.86 -4.38
N LEU A 183 -1.88 0.20 -5.19
CA LEU A 183 -2.63 0.30 -6.45
C LEU A 183 -2.15 -0.71 -7.49
N GLU A 184 -0.85 -0.94 -7.59
CA GLU A 184 -0.30 -1.95 -8.47
C GLU A 184 -0.58 -3.34 -7.90
N GLY A 185 -0.20 -3.59 -6.65
CA GLY A 185 -0.12 -4.93 -6.07
C GLY A 185 -1.41 -5.53 -5.51
N ASP A 186 -2.38 -4.72 -5.11
CA ASP A 186 -3.67 -5.15 -4.54
C ASP A 186 -4.75 -4.05 -4.68
N PRO A 187 -5.08 -3.62 -5.93
CA PRO A 187 -6.01 -2.52 -6.17
C PRO A 187 -7.42 -2.76 -5.58
N HIS A 188 -7.87 -4.02 -5.54
CA HIS A 188 -9.15 -4.39 -4.94
C HIS A 188 -9.25 -4.05 -3.45
N ARG A 189 -8.14 -3.99 -2.71
CA ARG A 189 -8.13 -3.54 -1.30
C ARG A 189 -8.57 -2.09 -1.17
N LEU A 190 -8.14 -1.23 -2.09
CA LEU A 190 -8.57 0.17 -2.09
C LEU A 190 -10.06 0.27 -2.45
N ILE A 191 -10.53 -0.50 -3.44
CA ILE A 191 -11.96 -0.55 -3.81
C ILE A 191 -12.80 -0.97 -2.59
N GLU A 192 -12.40 -2.03 -1.88
CA GLU A 192 -13.07 -2.49 -0.66
C GLU A 192 -13.12 -1.39 0.41
N GLY A 193 -11.99 -0.71 0.65
CA GLY A 193 -11.91 0.41 1.60
C GLY A 193 -12.81 1.59 1.22
N VAL A 194 -12.87 1.95 -0.08
CA VAL A 194 -13.76 2.99 -0.61
C VAL A 194 -15.22 2.64 -0.37
N LEU A 195 -15.62 1.40 -0.62
CA LEU A 195 -17.00 0.93 -0.39
C LEU A 195 -17.36 0.97 1.10
N MET A 196 -16.44 0.57 1.98
CA MET A 196 -16.66 0.64 3.42
C MET A 196 -16.79 2.08 3.92
N ALA A 197 -15.95 3.00 3.43
CA ALA A 197 -16.04 4.42 3.76
C ALA A 197 -17.31 5.07 3.23
N ALA A 198 -17.71 4.74 1.99
CA ALA A 198 -18.95 5.20 1.41
C ALA A 198 -20.17 4.67 2.19
N TYR A 199 -20.14 3.41 2.62
CA TYR A 199 -21.18 2.84 3.48
C TYR A 199 -21.29 3.58 4.82
N ALA A 200 -20.17 3.89 5.47
CA ALA A 200 -20.14 4.60 6.75
C ALA A 200 -20.65 6.05 6.63
N THR A 201 -20.29 6.74 5.55
CA THR A 201 -20.50 8.19 5.38
C THR A 201 -21.75 8.51 4.57
N GLY A 202 -22.28 7.55 3.81
CA GLY A 202 -23.34 7.76 2.82
C GLY A 202 -22.88 8.52 1.58
N ALA A 203 -21.60 8.44 1.22
CA ALA A 203 -21.10 8.96 -0.04
C ALA A 203 -21.62 8.11 -1.21
N THR A 204 -22.06 8.77 -2.29
CA THR A 204 -22.56 8.11 -3.52
C THR A 204 -21.61 8.28 -4.70
N GLU A 205 -20.54 9.05 -4.51
CA GLU A 205 -19.47 9.24 -5.47
C GLU A 205 -18.12 9.19 -4.75
N ALA A 206 -17.14 8.52 -5.33
CA ALA A 206 -15.76 8.51 -4.89
C ALA A 206 -14.84 8.93 -6.03
N ARG A 207 -13.91 9.85 -5.77
CA ARG A 207 -12.90 10.30 -6.73
C ARG A 207 -11.52 9.90 -6.21
N VAL A 208 -10.90 8.95 -6.88
CA VAL A 208 -9.57 8.45 -6.56
C VAL A 208 -8.54 9.24 -7.34
N CYS A 209 -7.73 10.01 -6.62
CA CYS A 209 -6.74 10.91 -7.18
C CYS A 209 -5.41 10.17 -7.31
N ILE A 210 -5.02 9.84 -8.54
CA ILE A 210 -3.77 9.12 -8.85
C ILE A 210 -2.91 10.04 -9.72
N ASP A 211 -1.63 10.17 -9.39
CA ASP A 211 -0.69 11.00 -10.16
C ASP A 211 -0.69 10.60 -11.64
N ALA A 212 -0.65 11.59 -12.54
CA ALA A 212 -0.64 11.36 -13.98
C ALA A 212 0.59 10.53 -14.44
N GLU A 213 1.70 10.69 -13.72
CA GLU A 213 2.95 9.96 -13.93
C GLU A 213 2.87 8.50 -13.47
N ALA A 214 1.97 8.17 -12.54
CA ALA A 214 1.77 6.83 -11.99
C ALA A 214 0.92 5.94 -12.93
N ARG A 215 1.26 5.92 -14.22
CA ARG A 215 0.49 5.28 -15.30
C ARG A 215 0.14 3.81 -15.03
N ARG A 216 1.07 3.05 -14.44
CA ARG A 216 0.85 1.63 -14.12
C ARG A 216 -0.12 1.44 -12.95
N ALA A 217 0.05 2.22 -11.88
CA ALA A 217 -0.85 2.21 -10.74
C ALA A 217 -2.28 2.55 -11.18
N ARG A 218 -2.43 3.58 -12.02
CA ARG A 218 -3.71 3.95 -12.64
C ARG A 218 -4.30 2.80 -13.46
N ALA A 219 -3.54 2.23 -14.39
CA ALA A 219 -4.02 1.14 -15.24
C ALA A 219 -4.42 -0.11 -14.43
N SER A 220 -3.67 -0.44 -13.38
CA SER A 220 -3.97 -1.58 -12.49
C SER A 220 -5.27 -1.35 -11.71
N PHE A 221 -5.48 -0.12 -11.23
CA PHE A 221 -6.69 0.24 -10.51
C PHE A 221 -7.92 0.32 -11.42
N GLU A 222 -7.80 0.89 -12.62
CA GLU A 222 -8.88 0.92 -13.62
C GLU A 222 -9.30 -0.50 -14.04
N ALA A 223 -8.35 -1.41 -14.26
CA ALA A 223 -8.65 -2.81 -14.54
C ALA A 223 -9.39 -3.49 -13.38
N ALA A 224 -9.00 -3.23 -12.13
CA ALA A 224 -9.69 -3.76 -10.96
C ALA A 224 -11.11 -3.19 -10.77
N LEU A 225 -11.35 -1.94 -11.19
CA LEU A 225 -12.69 -1.35 -11.25
C LEU A 225 -13.56 -2.06 -12.28
N GLU A 226 -13.03 -2.33 -13.47
CA GLU A 226 -13.72 -3.10 -14.51
C GLU A 226 -14.09 -4.50 -14.01
N ASP A 227 -13.16 -5.20 -13.37
CA ASP A 227 -13.40 -6.50 -12.71
C ASP A 227 -14.52 -6.41 -11.66
N ALA A 228 -14.49 -5.38 -10.81
CA ALA A 228 -15.49 -5.19 -9.76
C ALA A 228 -16.89 -4.86 -10.33
N VAL A 229 -16.97 -4.09 -11.41
CA VAL A 229 -18.23 -3.82 -12.13
C VAL A 229 -18.76 -5.10 -12.77
N ALA A 230 -17.92 -5.84 -13.50
CA ALA A 230 -18.30 -7.08 -14.18
C ALA A 230 -18.81 -8.15 -13.21
N ALA A 231 -18.30 -8.14 -11.97
CA ALA A 231 -18.71 -9.07 -10.92
C ALA A 231 -19.93 -8.62 -10.09
N GLY A 232 -20.54 -7.47 -10.40
CA GLY A 232 -21.69 -6.94 -9.64
C GLY A 232 -21.33 -6.42 -8.25
N ILE A 233 -20.06 -6.09 -8.00
CA ILE A 233 -19.64 -5.44 -6.74
C ILE A 233 -19.98 -3.94 -6.79
N LEU A 234 -19.90 -3.33 -7.98
CA LEU A 234 -20.15 -1.90 -8.22
C LEU A 234 -21.39 -1.65 -9.09
N ASP A 235 -22.43 -2.48 -8.96
CA ASP A 235 -23.68 -2.38 -9.74
C ASP A 235 -24.84 -1.70 -8.96
N GLY A 236 -24.54 -1.10 -7.81
CA GLY A 236 -25.53 -0.52 -6.90
C GLY A 236 -26.23 -1.53 -5.98
N SER A 237 -25.98 -2.83 -6.16
CA SER A 237 -26.46 -3.87 -5.26
C SER A 237 -25.44 -4.18 -4.16
N ALA A 238 -24.14 -4.22 -4.52
CA ALA A 238 -22.98 -4.57 -3.70
C ALA A 238 -23.33 -5.50 -2.53
N PHE A 239 -23.92 -6.67 -2.81
CA PHE A 239 -24.43 -7.66 -1.84
C PHE A 239 -25.90 -7.50 -1.37
N GLY A 240 -26.74 -6.78 -2.11
CA GLY A 240 -28.17 -6.60 -1.78
C GLY A 240 -28.46 -5.53 -0.73
N HIS A 241 -27.47 -4.68 -0.42
CA HIS A 241 -27.57 -3.63 0.59
C HIS A 241 -27.87 -2.24 0.00
N GLY A 242 -28.02 -2.12 -1.33
CA GLY A 242 -28.34 -0.86 -2.00
C GLY A 242 -27.22 0.18 -1.93
N LEU A 243 -25.96 -0.27 -1.80
CA LEU A 243 -24.80 0.59 -1.78
C LEU A 243 -24.43 0.94 -3.24
N ASP A 244 -24.92 2.10 -3.70
CA ASP A 244 -24.64 2.66 -5.02
C ASP A 244 -23.59 3.76 -4.94
N VAL A 245 -22.36 3.41 -5.35
CA VAL A 245 -21.18 4.28 -5.29
C VAL A 245 -20.50 4.29 -6.64
N ARG A 246 -20.46 5.47 -7.28
CA ARG A 246 -19.69 5.67 -8.51
C ARG A 246 -18.25 5.99 -8.16
N ILE A 247 -17.30 5.15 -8.59
CA ILE A 247 -15.86 5.37 -8.38
C ILE A 247 -15.23 5.85 -9.68
N GLY A 248 -14.63 7.04 -9.66
CA GLY A 248 -13.89 7.62 -10.78
C GLY A 248 -12.44 7.89 -10.44
N VAL A 249 -11.56 7.87 -11.45
CA VAL A 249 -10.14 8.23 -11.32
C VAL A 249 -9.90 9.64 -11.85
N THR A 250 -9.14 10.45 -11.11
CA THR A 250 -8.74 11.81 -11.48
C THR A 250 -7.24 12.03 -11.26
N GLY A 251 -6.62 12.97 -11.98
CA GLY A 251 -5.23 13.38 -11.76
C GLY A 251 -5.07 14.46 -10.68
N ASP A 252 -6.13 15.22 -10.47
CA ASP A 252 -6.16 16.32 -9.54
C ASP A 252 -7.16 16.09 -8.42
N ILE A 253 -6.74 16.53 -7.24
CA ILE A 253 -7.63 16.70 -6.12
C ILE A 253 -8.36 18.03 -6.36
N ASP A 254 -9.38 18.00 -7.22
CA ASP A 254 -10.29 19.13 -7.36
C ASP A 254 -11.34 19.05 -6.24
N GLY A 255 -11.16 19.91 -5.23
CA GLY A 255 -12.03 20.03 -4.08
C GLY A 255 -11.46 21.02 -3.07
N PRO A 256 -12.23 21.42 -2.05
CA PRO A 256 -11.71 22.31 -1.03
C PRO A 256 -10.47 21.70 -0.35
N PRO A 257 -9.53 22.53 0.14
CA PRO A 257 -8.44 22.05 0.97
C PRO A 257 -8.96 21.24 2.16
N PRO A 258 -8.15 20.32 2.73
CA PRO A 258 -8.52 19.64 3.97
C PRO A 258 -8.98 20.64 5.04
N GLY A 259 -10.17 20.44 5.61
CA GLY A 259 -10.75 21.36 6.60
C GLY A 259 -11.47 22.59 6.03
N SER A 260 -11.55 22.75 4.70
CA SER A 260 -12.43 23.75 4.07
C SER A 260 -13.87 23.23 3.97
N PRO A 261 -14.87 24.08 4.25
CA PRO A 261 -16.26 23.68 4.45
C PRO A 261 -17.03 23.50 3.14
N SER A 262 -16.62 22.59 2.24
CA SER A 262 -17.67 21.92 1.48
C SER A 262 -18.14 20.76 2.34
N GLU A 263 -19.26 20.97 3.01
CA GLU A 263 -19.77 20.11 4.08
C GLU A 263 -20.13 18.69 3.60
N ALA A 264 -20.22 18.49 2.27
CA ALA A 264 -20.51 17.22 1.60
C ALA A 264 -19.28 16.36 1.20
N THR A 265 -18.04 16.77 1.52
CA THR A 265 -16.82 16.08 1.05
C THR A 265 -16.04 15.41 2.19
N VAL A 266 -15.80 14.09 2.08
CA VAL A 266 -14.91 13.32 2.96
C VAL A 266 -13.57 13.13 2.26
N ARG A 267 -12.45 13.22 3.00
CA ARG A 267 -11.12 13.10 2.42
C ARG A 267 -10.25 12.12 3.21
N ASN A 268 -9.92 10.99 2.60
CA ASN A 268 -8.99 10.03 3.18
C ASN A 268 -7.89 9.65 2.17
N ASP A 269 -6.70 9.32 2.65
CA ASP A 269 -5.66 8.77 1.78
C ASP A 269 -5.89 7.27 1.50
N ALA A 270 -5.27 6.77 0.43
CA ALA A 270 -5.44 5.39 -0.01
C ALA A 270 -4.98 4.36 1.05
N GLU A 271 -3.90 4.62 1.78
CA GLU A 271 -3.43 3.72 2.83
C GLU A 271 -4.45 3.64 3.98
N THR A 272 -5.04 4.77 4.39
CA THR A 272 -6.11 4.82 5.39
C THR A 272 -7.30 3.95 4.99
N LEU A 273 -7.78 4.08 3.75
CA LEU A 273 -8.91 3.27 3.28
C LEU A 273 -8.55 1.79 3.16
N CYS A 274 -7.33 1.45 2.76
CA CYS A 274 -6.87 0.07 2.78
C CYS A 274 -6.84 -0.50 4.22
N ALA A 275 -6.47 0.31 5.21
CA ALA A 275 -6.45 -0.10 6.62
C ALA A 275 -7.84 -0.33 7.22
N VAL A 276 -8.89 0.29 6.66
CA VAL A 276 -10.28 -0.01 7.04
C VAL A 276 -10.61 -1.49 6.79
N THR A 277 -10.00 -2.12 5.78
CA THR A 277 -10.23 -3.53 5.45
C THR A 277 -9.67 -4.50 6.49
N THR A 278 -8.79 -4.04 7.41
CA THR A 278 -8.17 -4.87 8.45
C THR A 278 -8.83 -4.66 9.83
N LEU A 279 -9.90 -3.86 9.93
CA LEU A 279 -10.58 -3.54 11.21
C LEU A 279 -11.15 -4.75 11.94
N PHE A 280 -11.39 -5.85 11.22
CA PHE A 280 -11.97 -7.06 11.78
C PHE A 280 -10.95 -8.17 12.02
N ASP A 281 -9.66 -7.88 11.81
CA ASP A 281 -8.57 -8.73 12.27
C ASP A 281 -8.49 -8.65 13.80
N ASP A 282 -7.98 -9.70 14.45
CA ASP A 282 -7.95 -9.81 15.92
C ASP A 282 -6.50 -9.86 16.46
N PRO A 283 -5.95 -8.74 16.98
CA PRO A 283 -6.43 -7.36 16.82
C PRO A 283 -6.09 -6.78 15.43
N PRO A 284 -6.69 -5.62 15.04
CA PRO A 284 -6.28 -4.91 13.83
C PRO A 284 -4.78 -4.58 13.87
N PRO A 285 -4.00 -4.83 12.80
CA PRO A 285 -2.57 -4.58 12.81
C PRO A 285 -2.26 -3.09 13.08
N PRO A 286 -1.49 -2.77 14.14
CA PRO A 286 -1.10 -1.40 14.44
C PRO A 286 0.11 -1.01 13.57
N THR A 287 -0.06 -1.06 12.25
CA THR A 287 1.03 -0.90 11.27
C THR A 287 0.84 0.32 10.39
N ARG A 288 1.95 0.84 9.86
CA ARG A 288 1.98 1.82 8.77
C ARG A 288 2.95 1.39 7.67
N LEU A 289 2.69 1.88 6.47
CA LEU A 289 3.60 1.69 5.34
C LEU A 289 4.71 2.74 5.34
N VAL A 290 5.93 2.26 5.09
CA VAL A 290 7.15 3.06 4.96
C VAL A 290 7.76 2.80 3.59
N SER A 291 7.89 3.86 2.79
CA SER A 291 8.68 3.90 1.55
C SER A 291 10.14 4.17 1.91
N LEU A 292 10.98 3.13 1.92
CA LEU A 292 12.38 3.24 2.36
C LEU A 292 13.32 3.27 1.17
N SER A 293 14.19 4.28 1.11
CA SER A 293 15.14 4.52 0.02
C SER A 293 16.44 5.16 0.53
N GLY A 294 17.35 5.55 -0.37
CA GLY A 294 18.63 6.17 -0.02
C GLY A 294 19.75 5.14 0.17
N ASP A 295 20.67 5.41 1.10
CA ASP A 295 21.80 4.53 1.44
C ASP A 295 21.34 3.32 2.27
N VAL A 296 20.57 2.43 1.64
CA VAL A 296 20.01 1.22 2.24
C VAL A 296 20.21 0.03 1.29
N PRO A 297 20.63 -1.16 1.77
CA PRO A 297 20.86 -2.31 0.90
C PRO A 297 19.58 -2.85 0.25
N ARG A 298 18.45 -2.77 0.96
CA ARG A 298 17.17 -3.29 0.50
C ARG A 298 16.11 -2.18 0.43
N PRO A 299 16.16 -1.23 -0.52
CA PRO A 299 15.07 -0.25 -0.68
C PRO A 299 13.74 -0.92 -1.04
N GLY A 300 12.62 -0.30 -0.67
CA GLY A 300 11.29 -0.81 -0.98
C GLY A 300 10.21 -0.35 -0.02
N LEU A 301 9.07 -1.04 -0.07
CA LEU A 301 7.95 -0.85 0.83
C LEU A 301 8.07 -1.78 2.04
N TYR A 302 7.94 -1.18 3.21
CA TYR A 302 7.98 -1.86 4.50
C TYR A 302 6.68 -1.59 5.24
N GLU A 303 6.04 -2.62 5.76
CA GLU A 303 4.97 -2.46 6.74
C GLU A 303 5.58 -2.59 8.12
N VAL A 304 5.50 -1.52 8.91
CA VAL A 304 6.19 -1.40 10.20
C VAL A 304 5.17 -1.27 11.33
N PRO A 305 5.34 -1.96 12.47
CA PRO A 305 4.58 -1.70 13.68
C PRO A 305 4.80 -0.26 14.16
N VAL A 306 3.73 0.38 14.61
CA VAL A 306 3.74 1.76 15.13
C VAL A 306 3.09 1.87 16.52
N ASP A 307 3.09 0.76 17.25
CA ASP A 307 2.63 0.60 18.63
C ASP A 307 3.72 0.91 19.67
N GLY A 308 4.86 1.45 19.23
CA GLY A 308 6.02 1.76 20.06
C GLY A 308 7.00 0.59 20.28
N ALA A 309 6.71 -0.62 19.76
CA ALA A 309 7.63 -1.75 19.85
C ALA A 309 8.77 -1.69 18.82
N MET A 310 8.60 -0.90 17.76
CA MET A 310 9.58 -0.70 16.70
C MET A 310 10.38 0.59 16.92
N SER A 311 11.63 0.63 16.43
CA SER A 311 12.49 1.81 16.39
C SER A 311 13.04 2.03 14.98
N TRP A 312 13.67 3.17 14.70
CA TRP A 312 14.32 3.38 13.40
C TRP A 312 15.48 2.41 13.18
N THR A 313 16.20 2.05 14.25
CA THR A 313 17.20 0.96 14.21
C THR A 313 16.59 -0.34 13.73
N GLY A 314 15.40 -0.71 14.24
CA GLY A 314 14.66 -1.89 13.79
C GLY A 314 14.25 -1.83 12.32
N VAL A 315 13.69 -0.70 11.88
CA VAL A 315 13.31 -0.49 10.47
C VAL A 315 14.52 -0.60 9.54
N LEU A 316 15.65 0.02 9.90
CA LEU A 316 16.89 -0.06 9.14
C LEU A 316 17.44 -1.50 9.08
N ALA A 317 17.39 -2.22 10.20
CA ALA A 317 17.81 -3.62 10.26
C ALA A 317 16.94 -4.54 9.38
N MET A 318 15.62 -4.31 9.31
CA MET A 318 14.71 -5.03 8.39
C MET A 318 15.16 -4.87 6.93
N ALA A 319 15.73 -3.72 6.58
CA ALA A 319 16.25 -3.41 5.26
C ALA A 319 17.74 -3.78 5.07
N GLY A 320 18.33 -4.47 6.04
CA GLY A 320 19.75 -4.87 6.02
C GLY A 320 20.74 -3.71 6.17
N ALA A 321 20.27 -2.50 6.49
CA ALA A 321 21.15 -1.37 6.73
C ALA A 321 21.83 -1.47 8.10
N ASN A 322 23.07 -0.99 8.19
CA ASN A 322 23.73 -0.76 9.46
C ASN A 322 23.32 0.64 9.97
N PRO A 323 22.56 0.75 11.08
CA PRO A 323 22.11 2.04 11.61
C PRO A 323 23.26 2.99 11.97
N GLN A 324 24.44 2.45 12.31
CA GLN A 324 25.63 3.25 12.63
C GLN A 324 26.25 3.95 11.42
N ARG A 325 25.95 3.49 10.20
CA ARG A 325 26.41 4.13 8.96
C ARG A 325 25.45 5.23 8.50
N ALA A 326 24.18 5.18 8.88
CA ALA A 326 23.23 6.23 8.57
C ALA A 326 23.54 7.49 9.41
N GLN A 327 23.73 8.62 8.74
CA GLN A 327 23.97 9.91 9.37
C GLN A 327 22.67 10.52 9.91
N ALA A 328 21.60 10.42 9.11
CA ALA A 328 20.26 10.87 9.43
C ALA A 328 19.22 10.15 8.54
N LEU A 329 17.94 10.33 8.85
CA LEU A 329 16.82 10.00 7.96
C LEU A 329 16.13 11.28 7.54
N LEU A 330 15.82 11.40 6.25
CA LEU A 330 14.89 12.41 5.76
C LEU A 330 13.50 11.78 5.71
N LEU A 331 12.62 12.22 6.61
CA LEU A 331 11.22 11.83 6.61
C LEU A 331 10.43 12.73 5.67
N GLY A 332 9.68 12.08 4.82
CA GLY A 332 8.90 12.69 3.76
C GLY A 332 7.65 13.40 4.24
N GLY A 333 7.22 14.37 3.44
CA GLY A 333 6.10 15.26 3.72
C GLY A 333 6.41 16.72 3.46
N ARG A 334 5.43 17.58 3.72
CA ARG A 334 5.55 19.04 3.56
C ARG A 334 5.21 19.70 4.90
N PRO A 335 6.21 20.13 5.72
CA PRO A 335 7.66 20.11 5.45
C PRO A 335 8.29 18.73 5.70
N ALA A 336 9.37 18.45 4.96
CA ALA A 336 10.23 17.30 5.23
C ALA A 336 10.97 17.49 6.56
N ARG A 337 11.28 16.40 7.27
CA ARG A 337 11.92 16.44 8.59
C ARG A 337 13.17 15.58 8.62
N LEU A 338 14.25 16.11 9.19
CA LEU A 338 15.45 15.33 9.49
C LEU A 338 15.32 14.66 10.86
N VAL A 339 15.61 13.36 10.90
CA VAL A 339 15.72 12.55 12.12
C VAL A 339 17.18 12.18 12.28
N THR A 340 17.78 12.64 13.38
CA THR A 340 19.18 12.39 13.71
C THR A 340 19.33 11.10 14.50
N ARG A 341 20.52 10.51 14.40
CA ARG A 341 20.84 9.18 14.95
C ARG A 341 20.54 9.03 16.44
N ASP A 342 20.71 10.08 17.22
CA ASP A 342 20.44 10.10 18.67
C ASP A 342 18.99 9.74 19.02
N THR A 343 18.07 9.84 18.06
CA THR A 343 16.65 9.50 18.24
C THR A 343 16.25 8.15 17.64
N PHE A 344 17.19 7.40 17.04
CA PHE A 344 16.86 6.16 16.32
C PHE A 344 16.32 5.05 17.21
N GLU A 345 16.74 5.01 18.47
CA GLU A 345 16.28 4.02 19.46
C GLU A 345 14.93 4.39 20.08
N GLY A 346 14.41 5.58 19.82
CA GLY A 346 13.10 6.00 20.32
C GLY A 346 11.96 5.18 19.72
N PRO A 347 10.83 5.07 20.44
CA PRO A 347 9.67 4.34 19.94
C PRO A 347 9.15 4.98 18.65
N LEU A 348 8.83 4.12 17.68
CA LEU A 348 8.20 4.50 16.44
C LEU A 348 6.69 4.52 16.65
N GLU A 349 6.12 5.71 16.53
CA GLU A 349 4.69 5.95 16.66
C GLU A 349 4.14 6.50 15.35
N ALA A 350 2.86 6.24 15.08
CA ALA A 350 2.19 6.58 13.83
C ALA A 350 2.37 8.06 13.43
N HIS A 351 2.25 8.98 14.39
CA HIS A 351 2.35 10.42 14.16
C HIS A 351 3.77 10.87 13.73
N ARG A 352 4.80 10.03 13.97
CA ARG A 352 6.20 10.35 13.63
C ARG A 352 6.54 10.04 12.17
N LEU A 353 5.74 9.23 11.48
CA LEU A 353 6.02 8.79 10.12
C LEU A 353 5.60 9.81 9.05
N GLY A 354 4.77 10.81 9.38
CA GLY A 354 4.24 11.74 8.39
C GLY A 354 3.55 11.00 7.24
N ALA A 355 3.96 11.28 6.00
CA ALA A 355 3.48 10.60 4.80
C ALA A 355 4.22 9.27 4.52
N GLY A 356 5.03 8.74 5.44
CA GLY A 356 5.65 7.43 5.32
C GLY A 356 6.83 7.33 4.34
N GLY A 357 7.30 8.42 3.74
CA GLY A 357 8.54 8.44 2.96
C GLY A 357 9.76 8.53 3.87
N VAL A 358 10.80 7.73 3.61
CA VAL A 358 12.03 7.70 4.42
C VAL A 358 13.23 7.54 3.50
N VAL A 359 14.09 8.55 3.44
CA VAL A 359 15.39 8.47 2.75
C VAL A 359 16.49 8.32 3.79
N VAL A 360 17.25 7.22 3.71
CA VAL A 360 18.43 6.99 4.54
C VAL A 360 19.59 7.82 3.98
N LEU A 361 20.11 8.73 4.80
CA LEU A 361 21.25 9.57 4.44
C LEU A 361 22.53 8.90 4.95
N GLY A 362 23.39 8.51 4.01
CA GLY A 362 24.67 7.85 4.29
C GLY A 362 25.72 8.79 4.89
N PRO A 363 26.93 8.28 5.18
CA PRO A 363 27.99 9.05 5.83
C PRO A 363 28.50 10.23 4.99
N ASP A 364 28.35 10.16 3.67
CA ASP A 364 28.83 11.18 2.73
C ASP A 364 27.78 12.27 2.43
N ALA A 365 26.62 12.25 3.09
CA ALA A 365 25.57 13.23 2.87
C ALA A 365 25.92 14.61 3.47
N ASP A 366 25.65 15.67 2.71
CA ASP A 366 25.77 17.06 3.19
C ASP A 366 24.46 17.55 3.82
N LEU A 367 24.31 17.34 5.13
CA LEU A 367 23.13 17.77 5.88
C LEU A 367 22.96 19.30 5.91
N ALA A 368 24.04 20.07 5.77
CA ALA A 368 23.97 21.53 5.76
C ALA A 368 23.33 22.02 4.46
N SER A 369 23.57 21.35 3.34
CA SER A 369 22.90 21.67 2.07
C SER A 369 21.43 21.24 2.09
N LEU A 370 21.12 20.03 2.59
CA LEU A 370 19.74 19.55 2.68
C LEU A 370 18.85 20.40 3.61
N SER A 371 19.41 20.94 4.71
CA SER A 371 18.67 21.83 5.61
C SER A 371 18.40 23.22 5.03
N ARG A 372 19.18 23.68 4.05
CA ARG A 372 18.99 24.96 3.35
C ARG A 372 17.94 24.90 2.25
N GLU A 373 17.72 23.73 1.67
CA GLU A 373 16.72 23.49 0.61
C GLU A 373 15.32 23.17 1.17
N ALA A 374 15.22 22.83 2.46
CA ALA A 374 13.93 22.68 3.13
C ALA A 374 13.24 24.06 3.24
N PRO A 375 11.97 24.21 2.80
CA PRO A 375 11.26 25.48 2.93
C PRO A 375 11.20 25.88 4.41
N PRO A 376 11.36 27.18 4.74
CA PRO A 376 11.39 27.62 6.13
C PRO A 376 10.12 27.17 6.86
N SER A 377 10.29 26.58 8.04
CA SER A 377 9.18 26.28 8.93
C SER A 377 8.45 27.59 9.25
N SER A 378 7.19 27.71 8.85
CA SER A 378 6.34 28.83 9.27
C SER A 378 6.34 28.86 10.81
N PRO A 379 6.64 30.01 11.45
CA PRO A 379 6.67 30.07 12.90
C PRO A 379 5.27 29.75 13.43
N ALA A 380 5.20 28.82 14.38
CA ALA A 380 4.00 28.58 15.16
C ALA A 380 3.56 29.91 15.78
N GLY A 381 2.38 30.39 15.38
CA GLY A 381 1.76 31.56 15.98
C GLY A 381 1.41 31.24 17.43
N HIS A 382 2.27 31.65 18.36
CA HIS A 382 1.84 31.96 19.72
C HIS A 382 1.19 33.34 19.70
N THR A 383 -0.14 33.35 19.72
CA THR A 383 -0.95 34.40 20.36
C THR A 383 -2.22 33.77 20.91
#